data_AF-A0A9D9LFV7-F1
#
_entry.id   AF-A0A9D9LFV7-F1
#
_cell.length_a   1.000
_cell.length_b   1.000
_cell.length_c   1.000
_cell.angle_alpha   90.00
_cell.angle_beta   90.00
_cell.angle_gamma   90.00
#
_symmetry.space_group_name_H-M   'P 1'
#
loop_
_entity.id
_entity.type
_entity.pdbx_description
1 polymer ?
#
loop_
_entity_poly.entity_id
_entity_poly.type
_entity_poly.pdbx_seq_one_letter_code
_entity_poly.pdbx_strand_id
1 'polypeptide(L)'
;MNTCRAVTRDMETLLGLRPADLPEDVRNHLAACPACDRRLAAARLARGLIAAGAETIAPPQGFADRVRTALATRTVGSRADAETWRPAWGLMPAFAAAVAALFIVYQTGEIPGPTGFLSSEGLSVGEYLVLGSPGPEMDDIVSAVLEGGGK
;
A
#
# COMPACT_ATOMS: atom_id res chain seq x y z
N MET A 1 -16.65 -2.69 11.76
CA MET A 1 -16.65 -1.96 13.06
C MET A 1 -15.68 -2.54 14.11
N ASN A 2 -15.25 -3.81 14.03
CA ASN A 2 -14.33 -4.39 15.03
C ASN A 2 -12.91 -3.81 14.97
N THR A 3 -12.45 -3.37 13.80
CA THR A 3 -11.10 -2.81 13.58
C THR A 3 -10.89 -1.46 14.24
N CYS A 4 -11.89 -0.55 14.23
CA CYS A 4 -11.79 0.73 14.96
C CYS A 4 -11.57 0.52 16.46
N ARG A 5 -12.27 -0.47 17.05
CA ARG A 5 -12.13 -0.80 18.47
C ARG A 5 -10.76 -1.41 18.76
N ALA A 6 -10.24 -2.26 17.87
CA ALA A 6 -8.88 -2.80 17.99
C ALA A 6 -7.83 -1.68 17.92
N VAL A 7 -7.86 -0.83 16.90
CA VAL A 7 -6.92 0.30 16.75
C VAL A 7 -7.00 1.28 17.93
N THR A 8 -8.20 1.52 18.46
CA THR A 8 -8.37 2.38 19.64
C THR A 8 -7.81 1.73 20.91
N ARG A 9 -7.97 0.41 21.07
CA ARG A 9 -7.42 -0.34 22.21
C ARG A 9 -5.90 -0.34 22.17
N ASP A 10 -5.32 -0.54 20.99
CA ASP A 10 -3.88 -0.71 20.80
C ASP A 10 -3.16 0.63 20.52
N MET A 11 -3.86 1.76 20.70
CA MET A 11 -3.38 3.09 20.34
C MET A 11 -2.02 3.41 20.96
N GLU A 12 -1.80 3.06 22.22
CA GLU A 12 -0.54 3.33 22.92
C GLU A 12 0.66 2.61 22.28
N THR A 13 0.46 1.35 21.87
CA THR A 13 1.47 0.57 21.13
C THR A 13 1.77 1.21 19.78
N LEU A 14 0.73 1.63 19.06
CA LEU A 14 0.87 2.26 17.73
C LEU A 14 1.55 3.63 17.77
N LEU A 15 1.50 4.34 18.89
CA LEU A 15 2.18 5.63 19.07
C LEU A 15 3.71 5.51 19.03
N GLY A 16 4.26 4.37 19.44
CA GLY A 16 5.71 4.13 19.43
C GLY A 16 6.27 3.76 18.05
N LEU A 17 5.41 3.38 17.11
CA LEU A 17 5.81 2.91 15.79
C LEU A 17 5.88 4.07 14.78
N ARG A 18 6.88 4.02 13.90
CA ARG A 18 6.93 4.89 12.72
C ARG A 18 5.80 4.50 11.76
N PRO A 19 5.30 5.43 10.93
CA PRO A 19 4.24 5.13 9.96
C PRO A 19 4.55 3.94 9.04
N ALA A 20 5.83 3.77 8.65
CA ALA A 20 6.29 2.64 7.83
C ALA A 20 6.26 1.30 8.57
N ASP A 21 6.45 1.32 9.89
CA ASP A 21 6.54 0.14 10.76
C ASP A 21 5.16 -0.32 11.29
N LEU A 22 4.08 0.39 10.90
CA LEU A 22 2.72 0.01 11.27
C LEU A 22 2.29 -1.29 10.55
N PRO A 23 1.56 -2.19 11.23
CA PRO A 23 0.93 -3.34 10.59
C PRO A 23 0.07 -2.93 9.39
N GLU A 24 0.08 -3.74 8.34
CA GLU A 24 -0.55 -3.41 7.07
C GLU A 24 -2.07 -3.19 7.20
N ASP A 25 -2.73 -4.03 8.00
CA ASP A 25 -4.15 -3.92 8.35
C ASP A 25 -4.48 -2.60 9.05
N VAL A 26 -3.61 -2.14 9.96
CA VAL A 26 -3.76 -0.84 10.62
C VAL A 26 -3.55 0.29 9.63
N ARG A 27 -2.55 0.24 8.76
CA ARG A 27 -2.31 1.27 7.73
C ARG A 27 -3.51 1.40 6.78
N ASN A 28 -4.01 0.27 6.28
CA ASN A 28 -5.18 0.22 5.41
C ASN A 28 -6.43 0.76 6.13
N HIS A 29 -6.60 0.44 7.41
CA HIS A 29 -7.69 0.98 8.21
C HIS A 29 -7.59 2.50 8.42
N LEU A 30 -6.41 3.03 8.71
CA LEU A 30 -6.21 4.47 8.90
C LEU A 30 -6.47 5.25 7.61
N ALA A 31 -6.08 4.71 6.45
CA ALA A 31 -6.41 5.29 5.15
C ALA A 31 -7.92 5.33 4.89
N ALA A 32 -8.66 4.30 5.34
CA ALA A 32 -10.11 4.21 5.17
C ALA A 32 -10.92 4.93 6.26
N CYS A 33 -10.34 5.20 7.44
CA CYS A 33 -11.05 5.72 8.60
C CYS A 33 -10.42 7.03 9.12
N PRO A 34 -10.92 8.20 8.66
CA PRO A 34 -10.35 9.50 9.03
C PRO A 34 -10.55 9.86 10.51
N ALA A 35 -11.44 9.16 11.23
CA ALA A 35 -11.61 9.34 12.67
C ALA A 35 -10.46 8.69 13.46
N CYS A 36 -10.04 7.47 13.08
CA CYS A 36 -8.92 6.78 13.69
C CYS A 36 -7.59 7.44 13.35
N ASP A 37 -7.43 7.91 12.11
CA ASP A 37 -6.25 8.66 11.68
C ASP A 37 -6.06 9.96 12.49
N ARG A 38 -7.09 10.81 12.57
CA ARG A 38 -7.05 12.03 13.37
C ARG A 38 -6.74 11.79 14.85
N ARG A 39 -7.28 10.71 15.43
CA ARG A 39 -7.00 10.34 16.83
C ARG A 39 -5.54 9.95 17.02
N LEU A 40 -4.98 9.12 16.13
CA LEU A 40 -3.57 8.72 16.19
C LEU A 40 -2.65 9.93 15.99
N ALA A 41 -2.96 10.80 15.03
CA ALA A 41 -2.21 12.03 14.78
C ALA A 41 -2.22 12.98 16.01
N ALA A 42 -3.40 13.20 16.61
CA ALA A 42 -3.53 14.02 17.81
C ALA A 42 -2.74 13.44 18.99
N ALA A 43 -2.80 12.13 19.20
CA ALA A 43 -2.05 11.47 20.27
C ALA A 43 -0.53 11.51 20.04
N ARG A 44 -0.06 11.40 18.79
CA ARG A 44 1.36 11.62 18.44
C ARG A 44 1.81 13.05 18.71
N LEU A 45 0.99 14.03 18.34
CA LEU A 45 1.26 15.44 18.59
C LEU A 45 1.33 15.73 20.09
N ALA A 46 0.38 15.24 20.87
CA ALA A 46 0.38 15.40 22.33
C ALA A 46 1.65 14.80 22.96
N ARG A 47 2.05 13.60 22.53
CA ARG A 47 3.31 12.97 22.98
C ARG A 47 4.53 13.81 22.61
N GLY A 48 4.56 14.40 21.41
CA GLY A 48 5.62 15.30 20.98
C GLY A 48 5.72 16.56 21.84
N LEU A 49 4.59 17.16 22.20
CA LEU A 49 4.54 18.33 23.08
C LEU A 49 5.01 18.00 24.50
N ILE A 50 4.60 16.85 25.05
CA ILE A 50 5.07 16.39 26.36
C ILE A 50 6.58 16.17 26.33
N ALA A 51 7.10 15.52 25.28
CA ALA A 51 8.53 15.27 25.14
C ALA A 51 9.33 16.57 24.96
N ALA A 52 8.79 17.57 24.26
CA ALA A 52 9.43 18.87 24.07
C ALA A 52 9.44 19.73 25.34
N GLY A 53 8.40 19.58 26.18
CA GLY A 53 8.31 20.26 27.48
C GLY A 53 9.07 19.55 28.61
N ALA A 54 9.51 18.31 28.39
CA ALA A 54 10.31 17.58 29.37
C ALA A 54 11.71 18.21 29.50
N GLU A 55 12.16 18.40 30.74
CA GLU A 55 13.46 18.96 31.04
C GLU A 55 14.56 18.09 30.39
N THR A 56 15.36 18.69 29.52
CA THR A 56 16.44 18.00 28.82
C THR A 56 17.54 17.62 29.81
N ILE A 57 17.51 16.37 30.28
CA ILE A 57 18.62 15.78 31.03
C ILE A 57 19.83 15.73 30.09
N ALA A 58 20.89 16.45 30.46
CA ALA A 58 22.13 16.43 29.69
C ALA A 58 22.69 14.99 29.65
N PRO A 59 22.95 14.42 28.46
CA PRO A 59 23.52 13.09 28.36
C PRO A 59 24.95 13.08 28.94
N PRO A 60 25.40 11.95 29.52
CA PRO A 60 26.75 11.84 30.05
C PRO A 60 27.80 12.04 28.95
N GLN A 61 28.98 12.54 29.33
CA GLN A 61 30.07 12.76 28.38
C GLN A 61 30.41 11.49 27.59
N GLY A 62 30.70 11.66 26.29
CA GLY A 62 30.98 10.58 25.35
C GLY A 62 29.77 9.71 24.96
N PHE A 63 28.55 10.01 25.41
CA PHE A 63 27.35 9.25 25.03
C PHE A 63 27.13 9.24 23.51
N ALA A 64 27.25 10.40 22.86
CA ALA A 64 27.07 10.51 21.41
C ALA A 64 28.07 9.62 20.64
N ASP A 65 29.32 9.54 21.09
CA ASP A 65 30.35 8.71 20.46
C ASP A 65 30.08 7.22 20.66
N ARG A 66 29.62 6.82 21.86
CA ARG A 66 29.19 5.44 22.13
C ARG A 66 28.00 5.03 21.25
N VAL A 67 27.00 5.90 21.11
CA VAL A 67 25.84 5.64 20.24
C VAL A 67 26.24 5.55 18.77
N ARG A 68 27.08 6.47 18.28
CA ARG A 68 27.59 6.43 16.90
C ARG A 68 28.35 5.13 16.62
N THR A 69 29.18 4.69 17.56
CA THR A 69 29.95 3.45 17.45
C THR A 69 29.02 2.22 17.42
N ALA A 70 28.01 2.18 18.30
CA ALA A 70 27.03 1.09 18.35
C ALA A 70 26.12 1.03 17.11
N LEU A 71 25.79 2.18 16.50
CA LEU A 71 25.03 2.23 15.26
C LEU A 71 25.86 1.76 14.07
N ALA A 72 27.14 2.18 14.00
CA ALA A 72 28.05 1.75 12.94
C ALA A 72 28.24 0.23 12.93
N THR A 73 28.40 -0.40 14.09
CA THR A 73 28.51 -1.87 14.18
C THR A 73 27.22 -2.59 13.77
N ARG A 74 26.05 -2.00 14.02
CA ARG A 74 24.75 -2.55 13.60
C ARG A 74 24.54 -2.50 12.09
N THR A 75 24.97 -1.42 11.42
CA THR A 75 24.82 -1.28 9.96
C THR A 75 25.66 -2.28 9.16
N VAL A 76 26.78 -2.76 9.70
CA VAL A 76 27.65 -3.73 9.02
C VAL A 76 26.97 -5.10 8.89
N GLY A 77 26.12 -5.50 9.84
CA GLY A 77 25.37 -6.77 9.76
C GLY A 77 24.28 -6.80 8.68
N SER A 78 23.64 -5.66 8.40
CA SER A 78 22.57 -5.56 7.38
C SER A 78 23.06 -5.70 5.94
N ARG A 79 24.36 -5.48 5.69
CA ARG A 79 24.93 -5.56 4.33
C ARG A 79 25.02 -7.01 3.84
N ALA A 80 25.17 -7.98 4.75
CA ALA A 80 25.26 -9.40 4.42
C ALA A 80 23.95 -9.93 3.77
N ASP A 81 22.79 -9.40 4.17
CA ASP A 81 21.52 -9.78 3.54
C ASP A 81 21.44 -9.30 2.08
N ALA A 82 21.96 -8.11 1.77
CA ALA A 82 21.95 -7.58 0.41
C ALA A 82 22.82 -8.39 -0.58
N GLU A 83 23.89 -9.01 -0.09
CA GLU A 83 24.74 -9.89 -0.90
C GLU A 83 24.02 -11.20 -1.30
N THR A 84 23.10 -11.68 -0.45
CA THR A 84 22.36 -12.94 -0.68
C THR A 84 21.33 -12.82 -1.80
N TRP A 85 20.78 -11.62 -2.02
CA TRP A 85 19.77 -11.36 -3.07
C TRP A 85 20.36 -11.05 -4.45
N ARG A 86 21.64 -10.67 -4.54
CA ARG A 86 22.32 -10.35 -5.81
C ARG A 86 22.19 -11.42 -6.91
N PRO A 87 22.35 -12.74 -6.64
CA PRO A 87 22.18 -13.76 -7.66
C PRO A 87 20.72 -13.93 -8.13
N ALA A 88 19.73 -13.63 -7.29
CA ALA A 88 18.31 -13.76 -7.63
C ALA A 88 17.86 -12.75 -8.71
N TRP A 89 18.44 -11.55 -8.73
CA TRP A 89 18.17 -10.54 -9.76
C TRP A 89 18.71 -10.91 -11.15
N GLY A 90 19.72 -11.78 -11.23
CA GLY A 90 20.24 -12.28 -12.50
C GLY A 90 19.28 -13.23 -13.23
N LEU A 91 18.32 -13.81 -12.52
CA LEU A 91 17.33 -14.75 -13.07
C LEU A 91 16.05 -14.07 -13.57
N MET A 92 15.82 -12.81 -13.20
CA MET A 92 14.65 -12.03 -13.60
C MET A 92 14.50 -11.91 -15.14
N PRO A 93 15.56 -11.61 -15.92
CA PRO A 93 15.46 -11.55 -17.38
C PRO A 93 15.14 -12.91 -18.02
N ALA A 94 15.72 -13.99 -17.49
CA ALA A 94 15.48 -15.35 -17.98
C ALA A 94 14.05 -15.81 -17.70
N PHE A 95 13.52 -15.47 -16.51
CA PHE A 95 12.13 -15.72 -16.15
C PHE A 95 11.17 -14.93 -17.03
N ALA A 96 11.42 -13.64 -17.25
CA ALA A 96 10.61 -12.81 -18.14
C ALA A 96 10.60 -13.35 -19.58
N ALA A 97 11.75 -13.80 -20.10
CA ALA A 97 11.85 -14.42 -21.41
C ALA A 97 11.06 -15.74 -21.50
N ALA A 98 11.12 -16.59 -20.47
CA ALA A 98 10.36 -17.82 -20.41
C ALA A 98 8.84 -17.58 -20.39
N VAL A 99 8.38 -16.59 -19.62
CA VAL A 99 6.96 -16.19 -19.57
C VAL A 99 6.51 -15.61 -20.91
N ALA A 100 7.32 -14.77 -21.54
CA ALA A 100 7.01 -14.23 -22.87
C ALA A 100 6.93 -15.34 -23.94
N ALA A 101 7.86 -16.30 -23.91
CA ALA A 101 7.84 -17.46 -24.81
C ALA A 101 6.58 -18.32 -24.59
N LEU A 102 6.18 -18.54 -23.33
CA LEU A 102 4.96 -19.27 -22.99
C LEU A 102 3.70 -18.53 -23.50
N PHE A 103 3.67 -17.20 -23.36
CA PHE A 103 2.56 -16.37 -23.82
C PHE A 103 2.43 -16.38 -25.35
N ILE A 104 3.57 -16.34 -26.06
CA ILE A 104 3.60 -16.46 -27.52
C ILE A 104 3.04 -17.82 -27.95
N VAL A 105 3.50 -18.92 -27.32
CA VAL A 105 3.00 -20.27 -27.62
C VAL A 105 1.49 -20.38 -27.37
N TYR A 106 0.97 -19.77 -26.30
CA TYR A 106 -0.46 -19.78 -25.99
C TYR A 106 -1.28 -18.98 -27.01
N GLN A 107 -0.76 -17.87 -27.53
CA GLN A 107 -1.41 -17.05 -28.57
C GLN A 107 -1.34 -17.72 -29.96
N THR A 108 -0.27 -18.45 -30.27
CA THR A 108 -0.07 -19.11 -31.57
C THR A 108 -0.62 -20.53 -31.61
N GLY A 109 -1.01 -21.09 -30.47
CA GLY A 109 -1.71 -22.35 -30.38
C GLY A 109 -3.17 -22.16 -30.80
N GLU A 110 -3.44 -22.22 -32.11
CA GLU A 110 -4.79 -22.49 -32.61
C GLU A 110 -5.23 -23.87 -32.09
N ILE A 111 -5.84 -23.88 -30.91
CA ILE A 111 -6.67 -25.01 -30.48
C ILE A 111 -7.93 -24.91 -31.34
N PRO A 112 -8.26 -25.90 -32.19
CA PRO A 112 -9.57 -25.93 -32.83
C PRO A 112 -10.61 -26.13 -31.74
N GLY A 113 -11.21 -25.02 -31.28
CA GLY A 113 -12.34 -25.05 -30.37
C GLY A 113 -13.51 -25.75 -31.04
N PRO A 114 -14.21 -26.68 -30.36
CA PRO A 114 -15.37 -27.32 -30.92
C PRO A 114 -16.41 -26.26 -31.30
N THR A 115 -16.78 -26.22 -32.58
CA THR A 115 -17.89 -25.45 -33.12
C THR A 115 -19.17 -25.86 -32.40
N GLY A 116 -19.59 -25.06 -31.44
CA GLY A 116 -20.76 -25.37 -30.63
C GLY A 116 -21.02 -24.35 -29.53
N PHE A 117 -21.11 -23.07 -29.87
CA PHE A 117 -21.80 -22.12 -29.00
C PHE A 117 -23.00 -21.51 -29.73
N LEU A 118 -24.11 -21.60 -29.00
CA LEU A 118 -25.49 -21.39 -29.39
C LEU A 118 -25.77 -19.92 -29.78
N SER A 119 -26.73 -19.77 -30.69
CA SER A 119 -27.32 -18.49 -31.10
C SER A 119 -27.68 -17.58 -29.92
N SER A 120 -27.33 -16.32 -30.06
CA SER A 120 -27.52 -15.22 -29.11
C SER A 120 -28.96 -14.70 -29.00
N GLU A 121 -29.98 -15.55 -29.18
CA GLU A 121 -31.39 -15.12 -29.25
C GLU A 121 -32.24 -15.49 -28.02
N GLY A 122 -31.59 -15.87 -26.90
CA GLY A 122 -32.32 -16.41 -25.75
C GLY A 122 -31.77 -16.10 -24.37
N LEU A 123 -31.10 -14.95 -24.15
CA LEU A 123 -30.64 -14.55 -22.82
C LEU A 123 -31.29 -13.25 -22.35
N SER A 124 -31.91 -13.41 -21.19
CA SER A 124 -32.69 -12.46 -20.39
C SER A 124 -31.98 -11.14 -20.12
N VAL A 125 -32.78 -10.07 -20.04
CA VAL A 125 -32.46 -8.65 -19.81
C VAL A 125 -31.69 -8.37 -18.50
N GLY A 126 -31.27 -9.39 -17.75
CA GLY A 126 -30.60 -9.25 -16.46
C GLY A 126 -29.07 -9.26 -16.47
N GLU A 127 -28.40 -9.56 -17.58
CA GLU A 127 -26.95 -9.87 -17.57
C GLU A 127 -26.07 -8.94 -18.43
N TYR A 128 -26.58 -7.76 -18.81
CA TYR A 128 -25.84 -6.76 -19.58
C TYR A 128 -25.20 -5.63 -18.74
N LEU A 129 -25.14 -5.76 -17.41
CA LEU A 129 -24.69 -4.69 -16.52
C LEU A 129 -23.25 -4.79 -16.01
N VAL A 130 -22.39 -5.67 -16.56
CA VAL A 130 -21.02 -5.85 -16.01
C VAL A 130 -19.87 -5.43 -16.94
N LEU A 131 -20.09 -5.21 -18.24
CA LEU A 131 -19.00 -4.79 -19.13
C LEU A 131 -19.47 -3.77 -20.17
N GLY A 132 -19.69 -2.53 -19.73
CA GLY A 132 -19.97 -1.43 -20.65
C GLY A 132 -20.73 -0.28 -20.02
N SER A 133 -20.19 0.32 -18.97
CA SER A 133 -20.55 1.71 -18.68
C SER A 133 -19.61 2.57 -19.54
N PRO A 134 -20.05 3.18 -20.65
CA PRO A 134 -19.31 4.30 -21.19
C PRO A 134 -19.22 5.31 -20.05
N GLY A 135 -18.00 5.61 -19.61
CA GLY A 135 -17.81 6.68 -18.63
C GLY A 135 -18.43 7.98 -19.16
N PRO A 136 -18.87 8.88 -18.27
CA PRO A 136 -19.48 10.14 -18.69
C PRO A 136 -18.55 10.85 -19.68
N GLU A 137 -19.12 11.34 -20.78
CA GLU A 137 -18.35 12.06 -21.79
C GLU A 137 -17.66 13.27 -21.14
N MET A 138 -16.45 13.59 -21.59
CA MET A 138 -15.64 14.65 -20.98
C MET A 138 -16.37 15.99 -20.91
N ASP A 139 -17.29 16.25 -21.84
CA ASP A 139 -18.12 17.46 -21.85
C ASP A 139 -19.13 17.51 -20.68
N ASP A 140 -19.67 16.38 -20.23
CA ASP A 140 -20.56 16.30 -19.06
C ASP A 140 -19.79 16.58 -17.75
N ILE A 141 -18.53 16.14 -17.67
CA ILE A 141 -17.66 16.38 -16.51
C ILE A 141 -17.29 17.87 -16.42
N VAL A 142 -16.99 18.49 -17.56
CA VAL A 142 -16.65 19.92 -17.62
C VAL A 142 -17.88 20.79 -17.32
N SER A 143 -19.06 20.42 -17.81
CA SER A 143 -20.31 21.14 -17.51
C SER A 143 -20.69 21.04 -16.02
N ALA A 144 -20.54 19.87 -15.40
CA ALA A 144 -20.82 19.69 -13.97
C ALA A 144 -19.89 20.48 -13.04
N VAL A 145 -18.62 20.66 -13.44
CA VAL A 145 -17.65 21.47 -12.68
C VAL A 145 -17.93 22.98 -12.83
N LEU A 146 -18.43 23.41 -13.99
CA LEU A 146 -18.74 24.82 -14.26
C LEU A 146 -20.10 25.25 -13.69
N GLU A 147 -21.10 24.35 -13.66
CA GLU A 147 -22.43 24.65 -13.12
C GLU A 147 -22.54 24.39 -11.60
N GLY A 148 -21.69 23.52 -11.03
CA GLY A 148 -21.68 23.20 -9.59
C GLY A 148 -21.11 24.31 -8.68
N GLY A 149 -20.63 25.42 -9.25
CA GLY A 149 -20.05 26.55 -8.55
C GLY A 149 -21.02 27.72 -8.32
N GLY A 150 -22.13 27.51 -7.61
CA GLY A 150 -22.86 28.64 -7.02
C GLY A 150 -24.38 28.53 -6.89
N LYS A 151 -24.83 27.95 -5.78
CA LYS A 151 -25.66 28.62 -4.75
C LYS A 151 -25.85 27.70 -3.54
#